data_AF-A0A5M5ZQI2-F1
#
_entry.id   AF-A0A5M5ZQI2-F1
#
_cell.length_a   1.000
_cell.length_b   1.000
_cell.length_c   1.000
_cell.angle_alpha   90.00
_cell.angle_beta   90.00
_cell.angle_gamma   90.00
#
_symmetry.space_group_name_H-M   'P 1'
#
loop_
_entity.id
_entity.type
_entity.pdbx_description
1 polymer ?
#
loop_
_entity_poly.entity_id
_entity_poly.type
_entity_poly.pdbx_seq_one_letter_code
_entity_poly.pdbx_strand_id
1 'polypeptide(L)'
;MTRQEIVIKIAKINHIIGEWKYRLDLDGEVEIETLSPDLLYIDEWVREIGLYIKQNPSPILTRQITNIGFTDLLEDYVQKHEEEIESAYVWVLNKYVRQMRDLQSLCDKQSVKERGPYKDLIAPLANEQVATLLQRAVDAGILDCHYQPTLQAKTMQLKIIAFAVSSLCGFPRAYAHFEKQWNREGNRIATCRMPRRHVECYEAAKTLYPEVDFSSFEPKHEIATFYVPQGDDDIIEMYNDLIKFSYIAPDTDLSVFLGIFDKKKFRKPVEWIKGQRQLAYFVYLAFQKFNKKTLWIKGETCFRVNGNIPHRASFVTGYSYLKRAGWMNKYDVKLQAICNKFNHIEESVMPHEGTDERLIHTSRCVFYSTKGDKEKQKMYSDLAEGGYIAPETSFSIFEGIFDETKFTEPVQWTKSQAQLMYFVQLAFKADNPFDVWRKCVHCFCFPGGAKPNRGSMNSNFRSIKKKGLLDTFDIELKRIANNYTCKDMDVPDQTGAFIFSNLTPN
;
A
#
# COMPACT_ATOMS: atom_id res chain seq x y z
N MET A 1 -47.72 -14.99 -34.28
CA MET A 1 -46.37 -15.43 -33.82
C MET A 1 -46.49 -16.22 -32.54
N THR A 2 -45.79 -17.34 -32.47
CA THR A 2 -45.72 -18.19 -31.27
C THR A 2 -44.52 -17.81 -30.40
N ARG A 3 -44.55 -18.19 -29.11
CA ARG A 3 -43.40 -17.98 -28.20
C ARG A 3 -42.13 -18.65 -28.72
N GLN A 4 -42.24 -19.81 -29.37
CA GLN A 4 -41.11 -20.55 -29.92
C GLN A 4 -40.43 -19.78 -31.06
N GLU A 5 -41.20 -19.21 -31.98
CA GLU A 5 -40.68 -18.38 -33.08
C GLU A 5 -39.88 -17.17 -32.54
N ILE A 6 -40.37 -16.55 -31.46
CA ILE A 6 -39.71 -15.40 -30.83
C ILE A 6 -38.39 -15.80 -30.17
N VAL A 7 -38.36 -16.92 -29.44
CA VAL A 7 -37.12 -17.44 -28.85
C VAL A 7 -36.08 -17.76 -29.92
N ILE A 8 -36.52 -18.36 -31.04
CA ILE A 8 -35.63 -18.66 -32.18
C ILE A 8 -35.05 -17.36 -32.77
N LYS A 9 -35.89 -16.34 -33.00
CA LYS A 9 -35.44 -15.04 -33.51
C LYS A 9 -34.43 -14.37 -32.57
N ILE A 10 -34.69 -14.37 -31.26
CA ILE A 10 -33.76 -13.86 -30.23
C ILE A 10 -32.41 -14.60 -30.31
N ALA A 11 -32.44 -15.93 -30.39
CA ALA A 11 -31.22 -16.74 -30.48
C ALA A 11 -30.42 -16.46 -31.76
N LYS A 12 -31.09 -16.32 -32.90
CA LYS A 12 -30.47 -15.95 -34.18
C LYS A 12 -29.82 -14.57 -34.13
N ILE A 13 -30.52 -13.57 -33.61
CA ILE A 13 -29.97 -12.21 -33.42
C ILE A 13 -28.72 -12.28 -32.55
N ASN A 14 -28.79 -12.96 -31.40
CA ASN A 14 -27.67 -13.06 -30.48
C ASN A 14 -26.46 -13.78 -31.10
N HIS A 15 -26.69 -14.76 -31.97
CA HIS A 15 -25.63 -15.44 -32.72
C HIS A 15 -24.96 -14.51 -33.72
N ILE A 16 -25.74 -13.83 -34.56
CA ILE A 16 -25.22 -12.89 -35.59
C ILE A 16 -24.42 -11.76 -34.94
N ILE A 17 -24.95 -11.14 -33.90
CA ILE A 17 -24.28 -10.03 -33.20
C ILE A 17 -23.04 -10.52 -32.44
N GLY A 18 -23.10 -11.72 -31.86
CA GLY A 18 -21.96 -12.36 -31.22
C GLY A 18 -20.83 -12.67 -32.20
N GLU A 19 -21.16 -13.16 -33.40
CA GLU A 19 -20.20 -13.44 -34.47
C GLU A 19 -19.58 -12.15 -35.01
N TRP A 20 -20.41 -11.13 -35.28
CA TRP A 20 -19.94 -9.80 -35.67
C TRP A 20 -18.93 -9.24 -34.65
N LYS A 21 -19.26 -9.30 -33.34
CA LYS A 21 -18.37 -8.83 -32.28
C LYS A 21 -17.07 -9.63 -32.19
N TYR A 22 -17.15 -10.95 -32.36
CA TYR A 22 -15.97 -11.82 -32.35
C TYR A 22 -14.99 -11.45 -33.45
N ARG A 23 -15.48 -11.17 -34.67
CA ARG A 23 -14.63 -10.76 -35.80
C ARG A 23 -14.01 -9.39 -35.57
N LEU A 24 -14.80 -8.44 -35.07
CA LEU A 24 -14.30 -7.11 -34.71
C LEU A 24 -13.16 -7.18 -33.67
N ASP A 25 -13.25 -8.10 -32.71
CA ASP A 25 -12.21 -8.29 -31.68
C ASP A 25 -10.93 -8.94 -32.22
N LEU A 26 -11.02 -9.73 -33.29
CA LEU A 26 -9.87 -10.40 -33.89
C LEU A 26 -9.09 -9.46 -34.80
N ASP A 27 -9.77 -8.85 -35.76
CA ASP A 27 -9.12 -8.20 -36.91
C ASP A 27 -9.38 -6.68 -36.97
N GLY A 28 -10.23 -6.13 -36.09
CA GLY A 28 -10.56 -4.71 -36.05
C GLY A 28 -11.48 -4.22 -37.18
N GLU A 29 -11.70 -5.08 -38.18
CA GLU A 29 -12.61 -4.90 -39.31
C GLU A 29 -13.49 -6.16 -39.46
N VAL A 30 -14.67 -5.99 -40.05
CA VAL A 30 -15.64 -7.06 -40.25
C VAL A 30 -16.09 -7.06 -41.70
N GLU A 31 -15.77 -8.14 -42.42
CA GLU A 31 -16.37 -8.46 -43.71
C GLU A 31 -17.84 -8.87 -43.47
N ILE A 32 -18.78 -7.96 -43.76
CA ILE A 32 -20.20 -8.14 -43.44
C ILE A 32 -20.83 -9.20 -44.34
N GLU A 33 -20.34 -9.35 -45.57
CA GLU A 33 -20.82 -10.29 -46.58
C GLU A 33 -20.58 -11.75 -46.18
N THR A 34 -19.63 -11.98 -45.27
CA THR A 34 -19.30 -13.33 -44.78
C THR A 34 -20.04 -13.67 -43.47
N LEU A 35 -20.87 -12.76 -42.95
CA LEU A 35 -21.82 -13.06 -41.88
C LEU A 35 -23.02 -13.84 -42.43
N SER A 36 -23.84 -14.40 -41.53
CA SER A 36 -25.03 -15.13 -41.91
C SER A 36 -25.94 -14.30 -42.84
N PRO A 37 -26.45 -14.85 -43.96
CA PRO A 37 -27.35 -14.13 -44.86
C PRO A 37 -28.67 -13.73 -44.18
N ASP A 38 -28.98 -14.38 -43.05
CA ASP A 38 -30.06 -14.03 -42.15
C ASP A 38 -29.93 -12.59 -41.58
N LEU A 39 -28.74 -11.98 -41.66
CA LEU A 39 -28.49 -10.61 -41.23
C LEU A 39 -29.46 -9.60 -41.86
N LEU A 40 -29.85 -9.80 -43.12
CA LEU A 40 -30.77 -8.91 -43.83
C LEU A 40 -32.18 -8.84 -43.23
N TYR A 41 -32.53 -9.79 -42.35
CA TYR A 41 -33.84 -9.85 -41.68
C TYR A 41 -33.77 -9.41 -40.21
N ILE A 42 -32.59 -9.03 -39.72
CA ILE A 42 -32.36 -8.82 -38.29
C ILE A 42 -33.21 -7.66 -37.73
N ASP A 43 -33.44 -6.61 -38.51
CA ASP A 43 -34.32 -5.50 -38.12
C ASP A 43 -35.78 -5.99 -38.04
N GLU A 44 -36.27 -6.69 -39.06
CA GLU A 44 -37.64 -7.21 -39.05
C GLU A 44 -37.89 -8.08 -37.81
N TRP A 45 -36.93 -8.94 -37.47
CA TRP A 45 -37.03 -9.78 -36.28
C TRP A 45 -37.08 -8.99 -34.98
N VAL A 46 -36.28 -7.94 -34.81
CA VAL A 46 -36.35 -7.08 -33.62
C VAL A 46 -37.71 -6.40 -33.51
N ARG A 47 -38.24 -5.87 -34.62
CA ARG A 47 -39.59 -5.27 -34.67
C ARG A 47 -40.67 -6.27 -34.25
N GLU A 48 -40.62 -7.47 -34.81
CA GLU A 48 -41.57 -8.55 -34.51
C GLU A 48 -41.49 -9.01 -33.05
N ILE A 49 -40.28 -9.14 -32.50
CA ILE A 49 -40.07 -9.40 -31.07
C ILE A 49 -40.72 -8.30 -30.23
N GLY A 50 -40.50 -7.03 -30.58
CA GLY A 50 -41.11 -5.90 -29.87
C GLY A 50 -42.64 -5.91 -29.91
N LEU A 51 -43.25 -6.25 -31.05
CA LEU A 51 -44.71 -6.40 -31.15
C LEU A 51 -45.22 -7.54 -30.27
N TYR A 52 -44.53 -8.68 -30.27
CA TYR A 52 -44.91 -9.82 -29.44
C TYR A 52 -44.81 -9.50 -27.94
N ILE A 53 -43.71 -8.90 -27.49
CA ILE A 53 -43.49 -8.56 -26.08
C ILE A 53 -44.53 -7.56 -25.57
N LYS A 54 -44.93 -6.58 -26.40
CA LYS A 54 -46.02 -5.64 -26.05
C LYS A 54 -47.33 -6.35 -25.74
N GLN A 55 -47.64 -7.43 -26.47
CA GLN A 55 -48.88 -8.20 -26.30
C GLN A 55 -48.75 -9.30 -25.24
N ASN A 56 -47.55 -9.87 -25.09
CA ASN A 56 -47.25 -11.00 -24.21
C ASN A 56 -46.03 -10.70 -23.34
N PRO A 57 -46.16 -9.84 -22.31
CA PRO A 57 -45.13 -9.56 -21.32
C PRO A 57 -44.51 -10.85 -20.77
N SER A 58 -43.19 -11.04 -20.90
CA SER A 58 -42.50 -12.24 -20.40
C SER A 58 -41.13 -11.92 -19.80
N PRO A 59 -40.94 -12.07 -18.48
CA PRO A 59 -39.66 -11.79 -17.82
C PRO A 59 -38.49 -12.61 -18.37
N ILE A 60 -38.77 -13.86 -18.80
CA ILE A 60 -37.76 -14.76 -19.37
C ILE A 60 -37.28 -14.23 -20.73
N LEU A 61 -38.19 -13.80 -21.59
CA LEU A 61 -37.84 -13.24 -22.90
C LEU A 61 -37.16 -11.88 -22.73
N THR A 62 -37.65 -11.03 -21.83
CA THR A 62 -37.02 -9.75 -21.46
C THR A 62 -35.56 -9.96 -21.08
N ARG A 63 -35.26 -10.96 -20.24
CA ARG A 63 -33.89 -11.28 -19.85
C ARG A 63 -33.02 -11.72 -21.05
N GLN A 64 -33.55 -12.54 -21.95
CA GLN A 64 -32.82 -12.97 -23.14
C GLN A 64 -32.54 -11.79 -24.09
N ILE A 65 -33.51 -10.88 -24.24
CA ILE A 65 -33.38 -9.65 -25.06
C ILE A 65 -32.30 -8.73 -24.46
N THR A 66 -32.31 -8.49 -23.14
CA THR A 66 -31.28 -7.67 -22.48
C THR A 66 -29.87 -8.28 -22.54
N ASN A 67 -29.76 -9.59 -22.83
CA ASN A 67 -28.46 -10.23 -23.00
C ASN A 67 -27.92 -10.07 -24.44
N ILE A 68 -28.73 -9.61 -25.40
CA ILE A 68 -28.25 -9.20 -26.71
C ILE A 68 -27.44 -7.92 -26.50
N GLY A 69 -26.13 -8.06 -26.48
CA GLY A 69 -25.19 -6.96 -26.22
C GLY A 69 -24.68 -6.29 -27.48
N PHE A 70 -23.73 -5.36 -27.29
CA PHE A 70 -22.90 -4.74 -28.33
C PHE A 70 -23.61 -3.85 -29.36
N THR A 71 -24.87 -3.47 -29.13
CA THR A 71 -25.62 -2.57 -30.02
C THR A 71 -24.91 -1.22 -30.22
N ASP A 72 -24.32 -0.65 -29.17
CA ASP A 72 -23.60 0.63 -29.29
C ASP A 72 -22.30 0.49 -30.11
N LEU A 73 -21.54 -0.59 -29.89
CA LEU A 73 -20.34 -0.87 -30.67
C LEU A 73 -20.65 -1.09 -32.16
N LEU A 74 -21.79 -1.74 -32.45
CA LEU A 74 -22.25 -1.94 -33.82
C LEU A 74 -22.62 -0.62 -34.47
N GLU A 75 -23.31 0.27 -33.75
CA GLU A 75 -23.64 1.61 -34.25
C GLU A 75 -22.37 2.40 -34.57
N ASP A 76 -21.40 2.42 -33.66
CA ASP A 76 -20.12 3.11 -33.84
C ASP A 76 -19.37 2.58 -35.07
N TYR A 77 -19.34 1.25 -35.24
CA TYR A 77 -18.68 0.62 -36.37
C TYR A 77 -19.36 0.98 -37.70
N VAL A 78 -20.68 0.86 -37.79
CA VAL A 78 -21.45 1.17 -39.01
C VAL A 78 -21.29 2.64 -39.39
N GLN A 79 -21.29 3.56 -38.42
CA GLN A 79 -21.07 4.98 -38.69
C GLN A 79 -19.66 5.26 -39.23
N LYS A 80 -18.65 4.56 -38.73
CA LYS A 80 -17.25 4.77 -39.12
C LYS A 80 -16.93 4.18 -40.50
N HIS A 81 -17.58 3.09 -40.86
CA HIS A 81 -17.31 2.32 -42.08
C HIS A 81 -18.48 2.39 -43.09
N GLU A 82 -19.32 3.43 -43.02
CA GLU A 82 -20.55 3.55 -43.82
C GLU A 82 -20.29 3.49 -45.33
N GLU A 83 -19.18 4.06 -45.80
CA GLU A 83 -18.80 4.07 -47.22
C GLU A 83 -18.21 2.74 -47.71
N GLU A 84 -17.75 1.88 -46.79
CA GLU A 84 -17.09 0.61 -47.08
C GLU A 84 -18.09 -0.56 -47.09
N ILE A 85 -19.26 -0.38 -46.49
CA ILE A 85 -20.30 -1.39 -46.36
C ILE A 85 -21.34 -1.21 -47.48
N GLU A 86 -21.80 -2.33 -48.06
CA GLU A 86 -22.89 -2.26 -49.05
C GLU A 86 -24.15 -1.62 -48.44
N SER A 87 -24.73 -0.67 -49.18
CA SER A 87 -25.88 0.15 -48.75
C SER A 87 -27.06 -0.62 -48.17
N ALA A 88 -27.31 -1.85 -48.65
CA ALA A 88 -28.35 -2.72 -48.12
C ALA A 88 -28.10 -3.10 -46.65
N TYR A 89 -26.86 -3.47 -46.30
CA TYR A 89 -26.49 -3.79 -44.92
C TYR A 89 -26.48 -2.56 -44.03
N VAL A 90 -25.96 -1.42 -44.50
CA VAL A 90 -26.00 -0.15 -43.75
C VAL A 90 -27.44 0.19 -43.33
N TRP A 91 -28.38 0.07 -44.26
CA TRP A 91 -29.79 0.35 -43.98
C TRP A 91 -30.38 -0.60 -42.94
N VAL A 92 -30.16 -1.91 -43.09
CA VAL A 92 -30.65 -2.93 -42.16
C VAL A 92 -30.06 -2.75 -40.76
N LEU A 93 -28.74 -2.55 -40.65
CA LEU A 93 -28.04 -2.40 -39.38
C LEU A 93 -28.47 -1.13 -38.63
N ASN A 94 -28.58 0.00 -39.32
CA ASN A 94 -29.09 1.23 -38.72
C ASN A 94 -30.52 1.08 -38.20
N LYS A 95 -31.37 0.36 -38.95
CA LYS A 95 -32.75 0.10 -38.55
C LYS A 95 -32.82 -0.87 -37.36
N TYR A 96 -31.98 -1.90 -37.34
CA TYR A 96 -31.79 -2.79 -36.21
C TYR A 96 -31.40 -2.02 -34.95
N VAL A 97 -30.38 -1.15 -35.01
CA VAL A 97 -29.91 -0.35 -33.85
C VAL A 97 -31.06 0.45 -33.24
N ARG A 98 -31.80 1.19 -34.07
CA ARG A 98 -32.95 1.99 -33.62
C ARG A 98 -34.02 1.13 -32.95
N GLN A 99 -34.41 0.03 -33.59
CA GLN A 99 -35.46 -0.83 -33.07
C GLN A 99 -35.03 -1.61 -31.83
N MET A 100 -33.75 -1.98 -31.74
CA MET A 100 -33.20 -2.68 -30.58
C MET A 100 -33.19 -1.76 -29.35
N ARG A 101 -32.86 -0.48 -29.52
CA ARG A 101 -32.99 0.53 -28.46
C ARG A 101 -34.42 0.71 -27.99
N ASP A 102 -35.38 0.76 -28.91
CA ASP A 102 -36.81 0.81 -28.56
C ASP A 102 -37.25 -0.43 -27.79
N LEU A 103 -36.77 -1.61 -28.20
CA LEU A 103 -37.07 -2.88 -27.55
C LEU A 103 -36.43 -2.97 -26.15
N GLN A 104 -35.19 -2.53 -25.99
CA GLN A 104 -34.52 -2.43 -24.69
C GLN A 104 -35.27 -1.47 -23.77
N SER A 105 -35.66 -0.28 -24.26
CA SER A 105 -36.48 0.67 -23.50
C SER A 105 -37.83 0.09 -23.05
N LEU A 106 -38.48 -0.70 -23.92
CA LEU A 106 -39.71 -1.41 -23.57
C LEU A 106 -39.47 -2.44 -22.45
N CYS A 107 -38.41 -3.23 -22.58
CA CYS A 107 -37.98 -4.22 -21.60
C CYS A 107 -37.69 -3.59 -20.24
N ASP A 108 -36.99 -2.45 -20.21
CA ASP A 108 -36.67 -1.71 -18.99
C ASP A 108 -37.93 -1.18 -18.30
N LYS A 109 -38.86 -0.59 -19.07
CA LYS A 109 -40.15 -0.10 -18.55
C LYS A 109 -40.97 -1.23 -17.93
N GLN A 110 -40.98 -2.41 -18.56
CA GLN A 110 -41.69 -3.56 -18.03
C GLN A 110 -41.00 -4.11 -16.77
N SER A 111 -39.67 -4.19 -16.75
CA SER A 111 -38.90 -4.59 -15.58
C SER A 111 -39.09 -3.65 -14.39
N VAL A 112 -39.19 -2.34 -14.60
CA VAL A 112 -39.51 -1.37 -13.55
C VAL A 112 -40.92 -1.64 -12.98
N LYS A 113 -41.91 -1.91 -13.83
CA LYS A 113 -43.28 -2.23 -13.38
C LYS A 113 -43.33 -3.52 -12.55
N GLU A 114 -42.61 -4.56 -12.97
CA GLU A 114 -42.55 -5.86 -12.27
C GLU A 114 -41.90 -5.74 -10.88
N ARG A 115 -40.94 -4.83 -10.71
CA ARG A 115 -40.29 -4.56 -9.41
C ARG A 115 -41.18 -3.81 -8.43
N GLY A 116 -42.30 -3.22 -8.89
CA GLY A 116 -43.29 -2.56 -8.06
C GLY A 116 -42.68 -1.52 -7.10
N PRO A 117 -42.89 -1.65 -5.77
CA PRO A 117 -42.34 -0.71 -4.79
C PRO A 117 -40.81 -0.74 -4.69
N TYR A 118 -40.16 -1.78 -5.23
CA TYR A 118 -38.71 -2.00 -5.18
C TYR A 118 -37.98 -1.60 -6.47
N LYS A 119 -38.57 -0.69 -7.26
CA LYS A 119 -38.02 -0.23 -8.55
C LYS A 119 -36.59 0.31 -8.49
N ASP A 120 -36.17 0.81 -7.34
CA ASP A 120 -34.83 1.38 -7.12
C ASP A 120 -33.77 0.29 -6.90
N LEU A 121 -34.18 -0.97 -6.73
CA LEU A 121 -33.30 -2.14 -6.65
C LEU A 121 -33.23 -2.87 -7.99
N ILE A 122 -32.07 -3.42 -8.35
CA ILE A 122 -31.94 -4.31 -9.48
C ILE A 122 -32.77 -5.58 -9.27
N ALA A 123 -33.20 -6.23 -10.36
CA ALA A 123 -34.16 -7.35 -10.30
C ALA A 123 -33.83 -8.45 -9.25
N PRO A 124 -32.58 -8.94 -9.08
CA PRO A 124 -32.27 -9.94 -8.05
C PRO A 124 -32.44 -9.44 -6.61
N LEU A 125 -32.35 -8.14 -6.39
CA LEU A 125 -32.46 -7.49 -5.07
C LEU A 125 -33.86 -6.92 -4.81
N ALA A 126 -34.71 -6.82 -5.84
CA ALA A 126 -36.00 -6.14 -5.79
C ALA A 126 -37.09 -6.97 -5.09
N ASN A 127 -36.95 -7.17 -3.78
CA ASN A 127 -37.92 -7.84 -2.93
C ASN A 127 -37.96 -7.21 -1.53
N GLU A 128 -39.03 -7.51 -0.79
CA GLU A 128 -39.32 -6.95 0.53
C GLU A 128 -38.22 -7.22 1.56
N GLN A 129 -37.69 -8.45 1.60
CA GLN A 129 -36.69 -8.85 2.58
C GLN A 129 -35.40 -8.05 2.39
N VAL A 130 -34.92 -7.93 1.15
CA VAL A 130 -33.71 -7.15 0.82
C VAL A 130 -33.94 -5.67 1.10
N ALA A 131 -35.09 -5.11 0.68
CA ALA A 131 -35.41 -3.71 0.94
C ALA A 131 -35.44 -3.40 2.44
N THR A 132 -36.06 -4.26 3.24
CA THR A 132 -36.12 -4.12 4.71
C THR A 132 -34.72 -4.14 5.34
N LEU A 133 -33.84 -5.03 4.87
CA LEU A 133 -32.46 -5.09 5.38
C LEU A 133 -31.62 -3.90 4.94
N LEU A 134 -31.81 -3.40 3.72
CA LEU A 134 -31.10 -2.22 3.23
C LEU A 134 -31.62 -0.93 3.88
N GLN A 135 -32.89 -0.88 4.29
CA GLN A 135 -33.47 0.25 5.01
C GLN A 135 -32.68 0.56 6.29
N ARG A 136 -32.16 -0.46 6.99
CA ARG A 136 -31.28 -0.25 8.17
C ARG A 136 -30.05 0.60 7.84
N ALA A 137 -29.49 0.45 6.65
CA ALA A 137 -28.34 1.24 6.19
C ALA A 137 -28.75 2.62 5.67
N VAL A 138 -29.99 2.78 5.18
CA VAL A 138 -30.59 4.09 4.86
C VAL A 138 -30.79 4.90 6.14
N ASP A 139 -31.38 4.30 7.17
CA ASP A 139 -31.63 4.93 8.47
C ASP A 139 -30.32 5.34 9.16
N ALA A 140 -29.24 4.60 8.92
CA ALA A 140 -27.89 4.92 9.39
C ALA A 140 -27.14 5.97 8.54
N GLY A 141 -27.75 6.48 7.46
CA GLY A 141 -27.15 7.49 6.56
C GLY A 141 -26.03 6.97 5.65
N ILE A 142 -25.86 5.64 5.56
CA ILE A 142 -24.85 5.02 4.68
C ILE A 142 -25.39 4.92 3.25
N LEU A 143 -26.67 4.62 3.11
CA LEU A 143 -27.39 4.63 1.83
C LEU A 143 -28.41 5.80 1.81
N ASP A 144 -28.79 6.23 0.62
CA ASP A 144 -29.89 7.17 0.42
C ASP A 144 -31.24 6.45 0.30
N CYS A 145 -32.32 7.23 0.14
CA CYS A 145 -33.68 6.69 0.00
C CYS A 145 -33.91 5.83 -1.25
N HIS A 146 -32.96 5.81 -2.19
CA HIS A 146 -32.97 4.97 -3.39
C HIS A 146 -32.03 3.77 -3.27
N TYR A 147 -31.57 3.46 -2.04
CA TYR A 147 -30.64 2.38 -1.73
C TYR A 147 -29.27 2.52 -2.43
N GLN A 148 -28.89 3.75 -2.80
CA GLN A 148 -27.58 4.07 -3.37
C GLN A 148 -26.61 4.58 -2.30
N PRO A 149 -25.29 4.36 -2.41
CA PRO A 149 -24.35 4.80 -1.41
C PRO A 149 -24.23 6.31 -1.37
N THR A 150 -24.25 6.90 -0.17
CA THR A 150 -24.02 8.34 -0.02
C THR A 150 -22.55 8.69 -0.31
N LEU A 151 -22.25 9.98 -0.55
CA LEU A 151 -20.88 10.46 -0.78
C LEU A 151 -19.92 10.15 0.39
N GLN A 152 -20.45 10.02 1.61
CA GLN A 152 -19.69 9.73 2.81
C GLN A 152 -19.51 8.22 3.05
N ALA A 153 -20.25 7.37 2.32
CA ALA A 153 -20.23 5.93 2.50
C ALA A 153 -18.86 5.34 2.13
N LYS A 154 -18.21 4.73 3.11
CA LYS A 154 -16.92 4.06 2.93
C LYS A 154 -17.14 2.68 2.31
N THR A 155 -16.24 2.27 1.40
CA THR A 155 -16.27 0.95 0.76
C THR A 155 -16.34 -0.20 1.77
N MET A 156 -15.72 -0.04 2.95
CA MET A 156 -15.76 -1.04 4.02
C MET A 156 -17.16 -1.27 4.58
N GLN A 157 -17.92 -0.19 4.80
CA GLN A 157 -19.30 -0.29 5.29
C GLN A 157 -20.17 -1.00 4.26
N LEU A 158 -20.01 -0.67 2.99
CA LEU A 158 -20.72 -1.32 1.88
C LEU A 158 -20.37 -2.81 1.77
N LYS A 159 -19.12 -3.20 2.04
CA LYS A 159 -18.71 -4.62 2.08
C LYS A 159 -19.43 -5.39 3.18
N ILE A 160 -19.52 -4.81 4.38
CA ILE A 160 -20.23 -5.41 5.51
C ILE A 160 -21.73 -5.54 5.20
N ILE A 161 -22.36 -4.48 4.69
CA ILE A 161 -23.78 -4.48 4.32
C ILE A 161 -24.06 -5.55 3.25
N ALA A 162 -23.29 -5.57 2.15
CA ALA A 162 -23.49 -6.54 1.07
C ALA A 162 -23.32 -7.99 1.56
N PHE A 163 -22.32 -8.26 2.41
CA PHE A 163 -22.14 -9.57 3.02
C PHE A 163 -23.32 -9.93 3.93
N ALA A 164 -23.74 -9.03 4.80
CA ALA A 164 -24.82 -9.26 5.75
C ALA A 164 -26.15 -9.58 5.05
N VAL A 165 -26.56 -8.73 4.12
CA VAL A 165 -27.80 -8.93 3.35
C VAL A 165 -27.73 -10.22 2.54
N SER A 166 -26.58 -10.52 1.93
CA SER A 166 -26.43 -11.77 1.18
C SER A 166 -26.52 -13.01 2.04
N SER A 167 -25.91 -13.00 3.23
CA SER A 167 -25.96 -14.11 4.18
C SER A 167 -27.39 -14.35 4.66
N LEU A 168 -28.13 -13.29 5.00
CA LEU A 168 -29.51 -13.38 5.46
C LEU A 168 -30.51 -13.77 4.37
N CYS A 169 -30.25 -13.37 3.12
CA CYS A 169 -31.10 -13.70 1.96
C CYS A 169 -30.66 -14.97 1.23
N GLY A 170 -29.58 -15.64 1.66
CA GLY A 170 -29.09 -16.88 1.05
C GLY A 170 -28.51 -16.71 -0.36
N PHE A 171 -27.93 -15.55 -0.69
CA PHE A 171 -27.34 -15.34 -2.01
C PHE A 171 -25.99 -16.08 -2.15
N PRO A 172 -25.79 -16.88 -3.23
CA PRO A 172 -24.57 -17.67 -3.41
C PRO A 172 -23.32 -16.82 -3.70
N ARG A 173 -23.49 -15.58 -4.19
CA ARG A 173 -22.39 -14.64 -4.47
C ARG A 173 -22.59 -13.35 -3.71
N ALA A 174 -21.94 -13.25 -2.55
CA ALA A 174 -22.16 -12.20 -1.55
C ALA A 174 -22.04 -10.74 -2.03
N TYR A 175 -21.33 -10.48 -3.14
CA TYR A 175 -21.05 -9.11 -3.59
C TYR A 175 -21.56 -8.80 -4.99
N ALA A 176 -21.88 -9.81 -5.80
CA ALA A 176 -22.07 -9.63 -7.25
C ALA A 176 -23.29 -8.75 -7.60
N HIS A 177 -24.39 -8.89 -6.87
CA HIS A 177 -25.59 -8.08 -7.08
C HIS A 177 -25.40 -6.65 -6.58
N PHE A 178 -24.72 -6.46 -5.45
CA PHE A 178 -24.46 -5.15 -4.87
C PHE A 178 -23.46 -4.33 -5.69
N GLU A 179 -22.45 -4.96 -6.27
CA GLU A 179 -21.53 -4.28 -7.19
C GLU A 179 -22.26 -3.74 -8.43
N LYS A 180 -23.26 -4.46 -8.93
CA LYS A 180 -24.13 -3.96 -10.02
C LYS A 180 -25.08 -2.85 -9.55
N GLN A 181 -25.69 -2.99 -8.37
CA GLN A 181 -26.62 -2.01 -7.80
C GLN A 181 -25.95 -0.64 -7.62
N TRP A 182 -24.73 -0.63 -7.10
CA TRP A 182 -24.05 0.60 -6.68
C TRP A 182 -23.08 1.15 -7.73
N ASN A 183 -22.73 0.36 -8.75
CA ASN A 183 -21.93 0.72 -9.93
C ASN A 183 -20.81 1.75 -9.66
N ARG A 184 -20.02 1.55 -8.59
CA ARG A 184 -18.99 2.51 -8.18
C ARG A 184 -17.73 2.39 -9.03
N GLU A 185 -17.22 3.53 -9.49
CA GLU A 185 -15.87 3.62 -10.04
C GLU A 185 -14.82 3.43 -8.93
N GLY A 186 -13.85 2.54 -9.15
CA GLY A 186 -12.74 2.28 -8.22
C GLY A 186 -12.66 0.84 -7.68
N ASN A 187 -12.24 0.70 -6.42
CA ASN A 187 -11.98 -0.61 -5.81
C ASN A 187 -13.27 -1.41 -5.60
N ARG A 188 -13.34 -2.59 -6.21
CA ARG A 188 -14.43 -3.56 -6.01
C ARG A 188 -14.61 -3.91 -4.54
N ILE A 189 -15.86 -4.02 -4.13
CA ILE A 189 -16.24 -4.33 -2.75
C ILE A 189 -15.75 -5.73 -2.38
N ALA A 190 -15.84 -6.68 -3.32
CA ALA A 190 -15.35 -8.04 -3.13
C ALA A 190 -13.85 -8.09 -2.80
N THR A 191 -13.02 -7.27 -3.45
CA THR A 191 -11.55 -7.29 -3.31
C THR A 191 -11.02 -6.32 -2.27
N CYS A 192 -11.87 -5.45 -1.71
CA CYS A 192 -11.49 -4.53 -0.65
C CYS A 192 -10.98 -5.29 0.58
N ARG A 193 -9.79 -4.94 1.08
CA ARG A 193 -9.14 -5.60 2.23
C ARG A 193 -9.58 -4.98 3.55
N MET A 194 -9.95 -5.82 4.52
CA MET A 194 -10.27 -5.38 5.88
C MET A 194 -9.02 -4.87 6.63
N PRO A 195 -9.03 -3.64 7.18
CA PRO A 195 -7.99 -3.15 8.08
C PRO A 195 -7.88 -4.04 9.33
N ARG A 196 -6.66 -4.46 9.69
CA ARG A 196 -6.45 -5.34 10.88
C ARG A 196 -6.47 -4.62 12.22
N ARG A 197 -6.48 -3.28 12.24
CA ARG A 197 -6.24 -2.47 13.45
C ARG A 197 -7.26 -1.38 13.70
N HIS A 198 -7.84 -0.82 12.64
CA HIS A 198 -8.84 0.24 12.74
C HIS A 198 -10.21 -0.33 12.43
N VAL A 199 -10.69 -1.18 13.33
CA VAL A 199 -11.97 -1.89 13.18
C VAL A 199 -13.17 -0.94 13.34
N GLU A 200 -13.00 0.12 14.13
CA GLU A 200 -13.99 1.17 14.42
C GLU A 200 -14.69 1.71 13.17
N CYS A 201 -13.97 1.79 12.04
CA CYS A 201 -14.51 2.36 10.81
C CYS A 201 -15.59 1.50 10.12
N TYR A 202 -15.79 0.25 10.54
CA TYR A 202 -16.83 -0.64 10.03
C TYR A 202 -17.59 -1.42 11.11
N GLU A 203 -17.25 -1.30 12.39
CA GLU A 203 -18.04 -1.89 13.49
C GLU A 203 -19.47 -1.33 13.51
N ALA A 204 -19.64 -0.03 13.28
CA ALA A 204 -20.98 0.59 13.20
C ALA A 204 -21.85 0.01 12.07
N ALA A 205 -21.25 -0.55 11.02
CA ALA A 205 -22.01 -1.24 9.97
C ALA A 205 -22.39 -2.67 10.37
N LYS A 206 -21.56 -3.36 11.17
CA LYS A 206 -21.89 -4.69 11.71
C LYS A 206 -23.05 -4.63 12.68
N THR A 207 -23.12 -3.59 13.51
CA THR A 207 -24.21 -3.42 14.51
C THR A 207 -25.59 -3.26 13.88
N LEU A 208 -25.67 -2.91 12.59
CA LEU A 208 -26.94 -2.87 11.84
C LEU A 208 -27.50 -4.27 11.55
N TYR A 209 -26.66 -5.31 11.62
CA TYR A 209 -27.00 -6.70 11.31
C TYR A 209 -26.51 -7.64 12.42
N PRO A 210 -27.05 -7.52 13.65
CA PRO A 210 -26.60 -8.33 14.79
C PRO A 210 -26.82 -9.84 14.60
N GLU A 211 -27.63 -10.23 13.62
CA GLU A 211 -27.99 -11.62 13.31
C GLU A 211 -26.92 -12.35 12.48
N VAL A 212 -25.94 -11.62 11.94
CA VAL A 212 -24.95 -12.15 11.00
C VAL A 212 -23.65 -12.50 11.73
N ASP A 213 -23.14 -13.72 11.48
CA ASP A 213 -21.81 -14.10 11.92
C ASP A 213 -20.72 -13.42 11.06
N PHE A 214 -20.05 -12.43 11.65
CA PHE A 214 -18.93 -11.72 11.04
C PHE A 214 -17.55 -12.31 11.41
N SER A 215 -17.47 -13.49 12.04
CA SER A 215 -16.20 -14.14 12.44
C SER A 215 -15.19 -14.27 11.28
N SER A 216 -15.69 -14.42 10.05
CA SER A 216 -14.86 -14.46 8.83
C SER A 216 -14.11 -13.15 8.54
N PHE A 217 -14.59 -12.02 9.06
CA PHE A 217 -13.94 -10.71 8.97
C PHE A 217 -12.98 -10.44 10.11
N GLU A 218 -13.04 -11.22 11.19
CA GLU A 218 -12.17 -11.04 12.32
C GLU A 218 -10.77 -11.62 12.04
N PRO A 219 -9.70 -10.92 12.46
CA PRO A 219 -8.37 -11.49 12.37
C PRO A 219 -8.29 -12.75 13.24
N LYS A 220 -8.29 -13.94 12.62
CA LYS A 220 -7.91 -15.17 13.34
C LYS A 220 -6.46 -15.02 13.79
N HIS A 221 -6.27 -14.75 15.08
CA HIS A 221 -4.95 -14.75 15.73
C HIS A 221 -4.77 -16.09 16.42
N GLU A 222 -4.40 -17.11 15.67
CA GLU A 222 -3.78 -18.28 16.30
C GLU A 222 -2.51 -17.78 16.99
N ILE A 223 -2.43 -17.99 18.32
CA ILE A 223 -1.23 -17.64 19.09
C ILE A 223 -0.09 -18.49 18.51
N ALA A 224 0.82 -17.84 17.80
CA ALA A 224 1.96 -18.49 17.19
C ALA A 224 3.23 -18.10 17.97
N THR A 225 3.72 -19.01 18.80
CA THR A 225 5.02 -18.92 19.51
C THR A 225 6.15 -19.43 18.62
N PHE A 226 7.39 -19.01 18.86
CA PHE A 226 8.57 -19.48 18.15
C PHE A 226 8.94 -20.91 18.54
N TYR A 227 9.20 -21.73 17.52
CA TYR A 227 9.87 -23.00 17.75
C TYR A 227 11.38 -22.76 17.69
N VAL A 228 12.11 -23.22 18.70
CA VAL A 228 13.58 -23.14 18.78
C VAL A 228 14.12 -24.49 19.27
N PRO A 229 15.12 -25.08 18.60
CA PRO A 229 15.78 -26.29 19.10
C PRO A 229 16.80 -26.03 20.22
N GLN A 230 17.16 -24.76 20.46
CA GLN A 230 18.06 -24.35 21.52
C GLN A 230 17.60 -24.76 22.92
N GLY A 231 18.56 -24.99 23.81
CA GLY A 231 18.32 -25.30 25.20
C GLY A 231 17.76 -24.11 25.98
N ASP A 232 17.23 -24.36 27.18
CA ASP A 232 16.71 -23.29 28.03
C ASP A 232 17.84 -22.33 28.46
N ASP A 233 19.06 -22.83 28.66
CA ASP A 233 20.24 -22.01 28.98
C ASP A 233 20.59 -21.02 27.86
N ASP A 234 20.56 -21.46 26.59
CA ASP A 234 20.78 -20.58 25.43
C ASP A 234 19.73 -19.46 25.37
N ILE A 235 18.47 -19.79 25.68
CA ILE A 235 17.36 -18.82 25.69
C ILE A 235 17.53 -17.81 26.84
N ILE A 236 17.94 -18.28 28.02
CA ILE A 236 18.21 -17.45 29.20
C ILE A 236 19.40 -16.53 28.92
N GLU A 237 20.44 -17.02 28.27
CA GLU A 237 21.60 -16.22 27.91
C GLU A 237 21.25 -15.13 26.90
N MET A 238 20.51 -15.47 25.84
CA MET A 238 19.98 -14.48 24.88
C MET A 238 19.10 -13.44 25.59
N TYR A 239 18.25 -13.85 26.53
CA TYR A 239 17.43 -12.93 27.34
C TYR A 239 18.30 -11.94 28.12
N ASN A 240 19.32 -12.44 28.82
CA ASN A 240 20.23 -11.60 29.62
C ASN A 240 20.97 -10.58 28.76
N ASP A 241 21.47 -10.99 27.58
CA ASP A 241 22.13 -10.08 26.65
C ASP A 241 21.16 -9.03 26.09
N LEU A 242 19.92 -9.42 25.75
CA LEU A 242 18.91 -8.48 25.26
C LEU A 242 18.49 -7.45 26.32
N ILE A 243 18.43 -7.81 27.60
CA ILE A 243 18.22 -6.88 28.72
C ILE A 243 19.43 -5.98 28.89
N LYS A 244 20.63 -6.55 29.00
CA LYS A 244 21.91 -5.84 29.19
C LYS A 244 22.12 -4.75 28.15
N PHE A 245 21.80 -5.02 26.88
CA PHE A 245 21.96 -4.07 25.79
C PHE A 245 20.68 -3.28 25.44
N SER A 246 19.66 -3.34 26.30
CA SER A 246 18.42 -2.54 26.21
C SER A 246 17.66 -2.74 24.88
N TYR A 247 17.57 -3.98 24.41
CA TYR A 247 16.76 -4.36 23.25
C TYR A 247 15.30 -4.63 23.62
N ILE A 248 15.09 -5.23 24.79
CA ILE A 248 13.77 -5.48 25.38
C ILE A 248 13.62 -4.67 26.68
N ALA A 249 12.39 -4.46 27.12
CA ALA A 249 12.11 -3.62 28.29
C ALA A 249 12.76 -4.21 29.56
N PRO A 250 13.38 -3.39 30.42
CA PRO A 250 14.13 -3.87 31.58
C PRO A 250 13.25 -4.57 32.63
N ASP A 251 11.95 -4.29 32.64
CA ASP A 251 10.94 -4.94 33.46
C ASP A 251 10.34 -6.21 32.83
N THR A 252 10.89 -6.67 31.69
CA THR A 252 10.46 -7.91 31.04
C THR A 252 10.90 -9.10 31.88
N ASP A 253 9.95 -9.73 32.58
CA ASP A 253 10.21 -10.95 33.34
C ASP A 253 10.63 -12.12 32.43
N LEU A 254 11.57 -12.95 32.89
CA LEU A 254 12.07 -14.11 32.15
C LEU A 254 10.95 -15.09 31.75
N SER A 255 9.91 -15.26 32.58
CA SER A 255 8.79 -16.15 32.24
C SER A 255 7.96 -15.63 31.06
N VAL A 256 7.89 -14.31 30.87
CA VAL A 256 7.27 -13.69 29.70
C VAL A 256 8.10 -13.98 28.45
N PHE A 257 9.42 -13.88 28.55
CA PHE A 257 10.32 -14.18 27.45
C PHE A 257 10.28 -15.68 27.07
N LEU A 258 10.34 -16.59 28.04
CA LEU A 258 10.16 -18.04 27.80
C LEU A 258 8.80 -18.38 27.19
N GLY A 259 7.78 -17.58 27.50
CA GLY A 259 6.43 -17.73 26.93
C GLY A 259 6.40 -17.60 25.41
N ILE A 260 7.28 -16.79 24.81
CA ILE A 260 7.31 -16.63 23.34
C ILE A 260 7.82 -17.88 22.62
N PHE A 261 8.41 -18.83 23.35
CA PHE A 261 8.92 -20.11 22.85
C PHE A 261 8.07 -21.31 23.29
N ASP A 262 6.91 -21.06 23.93
CA ASP A 262 6.06 -22.10 24.54
C ASP A 262 6.77 -22.96 25.61
N LYS A 263 7.87 -22.45 26.18
CA LYS A 263 8.57 -23.08 27.33
C LYS A 263 7.87 -22.78 28.65
N LYS A 264 7.08 -21.72 28.68
CA LYS A 264 6.12 -21.37 29.75
C LYS A 264 4.82 -20.88 29.11
N LYS A 265 3.74 -20.81 29.90
CA LYS A 265 2.45 -20.28 29.44
C LYS A 265 2.62 -18.88 28.87
N PHE A 266 2.33 -18.69 27.59
CA PHE A 266 2.31 -17.37 26.95
C PHE A 266 1.22 -16.49 27.60
N ARG A 267 1.63 -15.40 28.27
CA ARG A 267 0.73 -14.47 28.96
C ARG A 267 0.55 -13.16 28.21
N LYS A 268 1.66 -12.59 27.77
CA LYS A 268 1.72 -11.33 27.03
C LYS A 268 2.94 -11.31 26.11
N PRO A 269 2.92 -10.48 25.05
CA PRO A 269 4.08 -10.26 24.20
C PRO A 269 5.21 -9.53 24.95
N VAL A 270 6.44 -9.68 24.45
CA VAL A 270 7.64 -8.99 24.93
C VAL A 270 7.69 -7.57 24.35
N GLU A 271 7.97 -6.58 25.20
CA GLU A 271 8.12 -5.19 24.78
C GLU A 271 9.53 -4.96 24.22
N TRP A 272 9.59 -4.63 22.93
CA TRP A 272 10.83 -4.34 22.21
C TRP A 272 11.07 -2.84 22.15
N ILE A 273 12.20 -2.40 22.72
CA ILE A 273 12.52 -0.99 22.94
C ILE A 273 13.07 -0.33 21.67
N LYS A 274 13.75 -1.10 20.80
CA LYS A 274 14.34 -0.55 19.58
C LYS A 274 13.33 -0.44 18.44
N GLY A 275 13.79 -0.11 17.23
CA GLY A 275 12.90 0.04 16.08
C GLY A 275 12.33 -1.28 15.55
N GLN A 276 11.16 -1.22 14.88
CA GLN A 276 10.59 -2.38 14.15
C GLN A 276 11.56 -3.01 13.15
N ARG A 277 12.49 -2.24 12.56
CA ARG A 277 13.51 -2.77 11.64
C ARG A 277 14.56 -3.63 12.38
N GLN A 278 15.00 -3.21 13.57
CA GLN A 278 15.90 -4.01 14.42
C GLN A 278 15.18 -5.26 14.95
N LEU A 279 13.90 -5.15 15.32
CA LEU A 279 13.11 -6.32 15.68
C LEU A 279 12.97 -7.30 14.50
N ALA A 280 12.74 -6.79 13.28
CA ALA A 280 12.71 -7.64 12.08
C ALA A 280 14.03 -8.38 11.86
N TYR A 281 15.15 -7.67 12.05
CA TYR A 281 16.49 -8.19 11.92
C TYR A 281 16.78 -9.27 12.97
N PHE A 282 16.48 -9.00 14.25
CA PHE A 282 16.57 -9.97 15.35
C PHE A 282 15.76 -11.23 15.06
N VAL A 283 14.46 -11.09 14.81
CA VAL A 283 13.56 -12.22 14.57
C VAL A 283 14.05 -13.07 13.39
N TYR A 284 14.54 -12.42 12.32
CA TYR A 284 15.11 -13.13 11.19
C TYR A 284 16.38 -13.91 11.56
N LEU A 285 17.37 -13.25 12.17
CA LEU A 285 18.64 -13.89 12.51
C LEU A 285 18.44 -15.03 13.51
N ALA A 286 17.68 -14.79 14.56
CA ALA A 286 17.50 -15.74 15.65
C ALA A 286 16.61 -16.93 15.25
N PHE A 287 15.52 -16.71 14.50
CA PHE A 287 14.44 -17.71 14.43
C PHE A 287 14.08 -18.20 13.02
N GLN A 288 14.60 -17.61 11.95
CA GLN A 288 14.19 -17.93 10.57
C GLN A 288 14.37 -19.40 10.20
N LYS A 289 15.48 -20.03 10.63
CA LYS A 289 15.86 -21.38 10.24
C LYS A 289 14.73 -22.40 10.44
N PHE A 290 14.01 -22.31 11.56
CA PHE A 290 12.94 -23.25 11.91
C PHE A 290 11.53 -22.67 11.83
N ASN A 291 11.38 -21.37 11.54
CA ASN A 291 10.08 -20.69 11.53
C ASN A 291 9.72 -20.06 10.18
N LYS A 292 10.43 -20.38 9.08
CA LYS A 292 10.36 -19.70 7.78
C LYS A 292 8.95 -19.33 7.28
N LYS A 293 7.96 -20.23 7.40
CA LYS A 293 6.58 -19.99 6.92
C LYS A 293 5.78 -19.03 7.80
N THR A 294 6.05 -19.02 9.10
CA THR A 294 5.25 -18.30 10.11
C THR A 294 6.05 -17.22 10.85
N LEU A 295 7.32 -17.00 10.47
CA LEU A 295 8.27 -16.13 11.17
C LEU A 295 7.65 -14.77 11.54
N TRP A 296 7.11 -14.08 10.55
CA TRP A 296 6.57 -12.73 10.75
C TRP A 296 5.23 -12.72 11.49
N ILE A 297 4.48 -13.82 11.45
CA ILE A 297 3.24 -14.01 12.22
C ILE A 297 3.59 -14.14 13.70
N LYS A 298 4.60 -14.97 14.00
CA LYS A 298 5.13 -15.17 15.34
C LYS A 298 5.75 -13.87 15.88
N GLY A 299 6.50 -13.14 15.06
CA GLY A 299 7.03 -11.82 15.42
C GLY A 299 5.94 -10.77 15.74
N GLU A 300 4.83 -10.78 15.00
CA GLU A 300 3.67 -9.91 15.28
C GLU A 300 2.95 -10.29 16.58
N THR A 301 2.88 -11.59 16.87
CA THR A 301 2.17 -12.14 18.05
C THR A 301 2.98 -11.93 19.32
N CYS A 302 4.28 -12.28 19.29
CA CYS A 302 5.14 -12.38 20.46
C CYS A 302 5.79 -11.06 20.88
N PHE A 303 5.71 -9.99 20.09
CA PHE A 303 6.35 -8.72 20.42
C PHE A 303 5.40 -7.52 20.34
N ARG A 304 5.77 -6.45 21.05
CA ARG A 304 5.24 -5.09 20.92
C ARG A 304 6.38 -4.11 20.71
N VAL A 305 6.11 -3.00 20.03
CA VAL A 305 7.06 -1.90 19.87
C VAL A 305 6.36 -0.61 20.27
N ASN A 306 6.82 0.00 21.37
CA ASN A 306 6.15 1.10 22.05
C ASN A 306 4.68 0.77 22.35
N GLY A 307 4.42 -0.40 22.94
CA GLY A 307 3.08 -0.91 23.27
C GLY A 307 2.21 -1.32 22.08
N ASN A 308 2.67 -1.09 20.85
CA ASN A 308 1.89 -1.34 19.63
C ASN A 308 2.28 -2.67 18.96
N ILE A 309 1.31 -3.32 18.32
CA ILE A 309 1.56 -4.53 17.50
C ILE A 309 2.53 -4.15 16.36
N PRO A 310 3.61 -4.91 16.11
CA PRO A 310 4.50 -4.65 14.98
C PRO A 310 3.81 -4.84 13.63
N HIS A 311 4.07 -3.98 12.66
CA HIS A 311 3.40 -4.08 11.34
C HIS A 311 4.08 -5.14 10.46
N ARG A 312 3.37 -6.22 10.14
CA ARG A 312 3.94 -7.38 9.41
C ARG A 312 4.60 -7.00 8.08
N ALA A 313 3.96 -6.17 7.27
CA ALA A 313 4.58 -5.74 6.01
C ALA A 313 5.83 -4.88 6.25
N SER A 314 5.88 -4.13 7.37
CA SER A 314 7.07 -3.36 7.77
C SER A 314 8.23 -4.27 8.19
N PHE A 315 7.96 -5.41 8.84
CA PHE A 315 8.99 -6.43 9.09
C PHE A 315 9.59 -6.98 7.80
N VAL A 316 8.73 -7.44 6.89
CA VAL A 316 9.16 -8.06 5.61
C VAL A 316 9.97 -7.07 4.79
N THR A 317 9.46 -5.85 4.62
CA THR A 317 10.12 -4.79 3.83
C THR A 317 11.38 -4.26 4.50
N GLY A 318 11.36 -4.10 5.83
CA GLY A 318 12.50 -3.63 6.61
C GLY A 318 13.69 -4.57 6.49
N TYR A 319 13.47 -5.86 6.71
CA TYR A 319 14.49 -6.89 6.50
C TYR A 319 14.93 -6.99 5.03
N SER A 320 13.99 -7.05 4.08
CA SER A 320 14.31 -7.16 2.65
C SER A 320 15.16 -6.00 2.13
N TYR A 321 14.99 -4.80 2.71
CA TYR A 321 15.87 -3.67 2.40
C TYR A 321 17.30 -3.89 2.90
N LEU A 322 17.47 -4.34 4.15
CA LEU A 322 18.81 -4.64 4.71
C LEU A 322 19.55 -5.67 3.86
N LYS A 323 18.85 -6.72 3.43
CA LYS A 323 19.41 -7.74 2.55
C LYS A 323 19.84 -7.16 1.19
N ARG A 324 18.97 -6.42 0.51
CA ARG A 324 19.27 -5.82 -0.81
C ARG A 324 20.40 -4.79 -0.75
N ALA A 325 20.51 -4.07 0.37
CA ALA A 325 21.57 -3.09 0.57
C ALA A 325 22.93 -3.73 0.92
N GLY A 326 22.98 -5.05 1.16
CA GLY A 326 24.20 -5.75 1.59
C GLY A 326 24.61 -5.40 3.02
N TRP A 327 23.65 -5.07 3.89
CA TRP A 327 23.92 -4.54 5.24
C TRP A 327 23.77 -5.58 6.35
N MET A 328 23.59 -6.86 5.98
CA MET A 328 23.31 -7.93 6.94
C MET A 328 24.40 -8.10 8.00
N ASN A 329 25.66 -7.82 7.69
CA ASN A 329 26.78 -7.99 8.63
C ASN A 329 27.26 -6.68 9.29
N LYS A 330 26.58 -5.56 9.00
CA LYS A 330 26.98 -4.22 9.47
C LYS A 330 25.84 -3.40 10.06
N TYR A 331 24.62 -3.94 10.08
CA TYR A 331 23.44 -3.20 10.54
C TYR A 331 23.41 -3.03 12.06
N ASP A 332 23.54 -4.13 12.80
CA ASP A 332 23.56 -4.12 14.27
C ASP A 332 24.42 -5.30 14.73
N VAL A 333 25.74 -5.09 14.77
CA VAL A 333 26.73 -6.14 15.01
C VAL A 333 26.57 -6.77 16.40
N LYS A 334 26.20 -5.96 17.40
CA LYS A 334 25.94 -6.47 18.75
C LYS A 334 24.75 -7.42 18.74
N LEU A 335 23.64 -7.00 18.12
CA LEU A 335 22.45 -7.84 18.00
C LEU A 335 22.72 -9.10 17.17
N GLN A 336 23.55 -8.99 16.13
CA GLN A 336 24.02 -10.12 15.33
C GLN A 336 24.84 -11.11 16.16
N ALA A 337 25.80 -10.63 16.96
CA ALA A 337 26.61 -11.47 17.84
C ALA A 337 25.74 -12.25 18.84
N ILE A 338 24.74 -11.59 19.46
CA ILE A 338 23.76 -12.26 20.34
C ILE A 338 23.03 -13.38 19.59
N CYS A 339 22.59 -13.13 18.35
CA CYS A 339 21.87 -14.12 17.55
C CYS A 339 22.77 -15.27 17.07
N ASN A 340 24.03 -14.98 16.74
CA ASN A 340 25.00 -15.98 16.31
C ASN A 340 25.34 -16.92 17.47
N LYS A 341 25.58 -16.36 18.66
CA LYS A 341 25.79 -17.09 19.90
C LYS A 341 24.60 -18.00 20.22
N PHE A 342 23.38 -17.46 20.19
CA PHE A 342 22.16 -18.25 20.35
C PHE A 342 22.01 -19.39 19.31
N ASN A 343 22.48 -19.17 18.08
CA ASN A 343 22.37 -20.17 17.02
C ASN A 343 23.57 -21.13 16.93
N HIS A 344 24.52 -21.05 17.87
CA HIS A 344 25.76 -21.85 17.86
C HIS A 344 26.50 -21.73 16.51
N ILE A 345 26.52 -20.52 15.95
CA ILE A 345 27.26 -20.21 14.73
C ILE A 345 28.66 -19.74 15.15
N GLU A 346 29.68 -20.53 14.83
CA GLU A 346 31.09 -20.14 15.02
C GLU A 346 31.34 -18.80 14.33
N GLU A 347 32.03 -17.87 15.02
CA GLU A 347 32.40 -16.53 14.52
C GLU A 347 33.40 -16.62 13.35
N SER A 348 33.02 -17.22 12.22
CA SER A 348 33.66 -16.88 10.95
C SER A 348 32.97 -15.60 10.46
N VAL A 349 33.77 -14.54 10.29
CA VAL A 349 33.35 -13.22 9.78
C VAL A 349 32.70 -12.28 10.82
N MET A 350 33.35 -12.09 11.97
CA MET A 350 33.48 -10.71 12.44
C MET A 350 34.51 -10.05 11.50
N PRO A 351 34.28 -8.82 10.99
CA PRO A 351 35.33 -8.11 10.28
C PRO A 351 36.54 -8.06 11.21
N HIS A 352 37.68 -8.61 10.76
CA HIS A 352 38.93 -8.54 11.52
C HIS A 352 39.13 -7.10 12.01
N GLU A 353 39.55 -6.93 13.27
CA GLU A 353 40.15 -5.68 13.73
C GLU A 353 41.18 -5.26 12.66
N GLY A 354 40.87 -4.20 11.90
CA GLY A 354 41.66 -3.77 10.75
C GLY A 354 40.95 -3.73 9.39
N THR A 355 39.69 -4.17 9.28
CA THR A 355 38.88 -3.87 8.07
C THR A 355 38.13 -2.55 8.25
N ASP A 356 38.47 -1.56 7.43
CA ASP A 356 37.91 -0.20 7.36
C ASP A 356 36.41 -0.19 6.89
N GLU A 357 35.67 -1.28 7.12
CA GLU A 357 34.30 -1.48 6.64
C GLU A 357 33.26 -0.97 7.64
N ARG A 358 32.50 0.02 7.18
CA ARG A 358 31.58 0.88 7.92
C ARG A 358 30.38 0.16 8.56
N LEU A 359 30.19 0.35 9.87
CA LEU A 359 28.99 -0.04 10.63
C LEU A 359 27.83 0.97 10.46
N ILE A 360 26.58 0.50 10.57
CA ILE A 360 25.37 1.34 10.50
C ILE A 360 24.94 1.74 11.91
N HIS A 361 24.87 3.04 12.17
CA HIS A 361 24.34 3.56 13.43
C HIS A 361 22.82 3.45 13.51
N THR A 362 22.32 2.76 14.53
CA THR A 362 20.90 2.42 14.71
C THR A 362 20.13 3.33 15.66
N SER A 363 20.80 4.29 16.32
CA SER A 363 20.13 5.31 17.14
C SER A 363 19.02 6.03 16.37
N ARG A 364 17.98 6.44 17.10
CA ARG A 364 16.88 7.27 16.58
C ARG A 364 16.92 8.71 17.09
N CYS A 365 17.81 9.01 18.02
CA CYS A 365 17.81 10.24 18.80
C CYS A 365 18.95 11.16 18.37
N VAL A 366 20.14 10.62 18.10
CA VAL A 366 21.34 11.37 17.72
C VAL A 366 21.90 10.93 16.36
N PHE A 367 22.67 11.81 15.73
CA PHE A 367 23.38 11.52 14.49
C PHE A 367 24.60 10.64 14.76
N TYR A 368 24.93 9.82 13.76
CA TYR A 368 26.25 9.23 13.67
C TYR A 368 27.17 10.17 12.92
N SER A 369 28.43 10.17 13.32
CA SER A 369 29.51 10.76 12.56
C SER A 369 30.75 9.90 12.68
N THR A 370 31.44 9.69 11.55
CA THR A 370 32.80 9.11 11.52
C THR A 370 33.88 10.18 11.67
N LYS A 371 33.49 11.46 11.73
CA LYS A 371 34.40 12.59 11.74
C LYS A 371 34.99 12.81 13.13
N GLY A 372 36.25 13.21 13.16
CA GLY A 372 36.94 13.54 14.40
C GLY A 372 36.42 14.82 15.03
N ASP A 373 36.90 15.11 16.23
CA ASP A 373 36.45 16.28 16.97
C ASP A 373 36.89 17.58 16.30
N LYS A 374 38.01 17.56 15.55
CA LYS A 374 38.48 18.71 14.77
C LYS A 374 37.47 19.12 13.69
N GLU A 375 36.95 18.17 12.92
CA GLU A 375 35.97 18.43 11.86
C GLU A 375 34.61 18.85 12.44
N LYS A 376 34.18 18.22 13.54
CA LYS A 376 32.97 18.64 14.26
C LYS A 376 33.09 20.05 14.82
N GLN A 377 34.24 20.39 15.41
CA GLN A 377 34.56 21.72 15.94
C GLN A 377 34.55 22.76 14.82
N LYS A 378 35.16 22.45 13.67
CA LYS A 378 35.16 23.34 12.50
C LYS A 378 33.74 23.59 11.99
N MET A 379 32.94 22.53 11.80
CA MET A 379 31.54 22.65 11.41
C MET A 379 30.73 23.48 12.41
N TYR A 380 30.94 23.30 13.71
CA TYR A 380 30.32 24.13 14.74
C TYR A 380 30.70 25.61 14.59
N SER A 381 32.00 25.92 14.46
CA SER A 381 32.48 27.29 14.31
C SER A 381 31.89 27.96 13.06
N ASP A 382 31.90 27.26 11.91
CA ASP A 382 31.35 27.79 10.66
C ASP A 382 29.84 28.06 10.76
N LEU A 383 29.09 27.17 11.43
CA LEU A 383 27.65 27.37 11.67
C LEU A 383 27.35 28.51 12.64
N ALA A 384 28.19 28.70 13.66
CA ALA A 384 28.08 29.79 14.62
C ALA A 384 28.39 31.14 13.95
N GLU A 385 29.48 31.22 13.19
CA GLU A 385 29.90 32.43 12.46
C GLU A 385 28.87 32.83 11.38
N GLY A 386 28.33 31.85 10.65
CA GLY A 386 27.24 32.09 9.69
C GLY A 386 25.88 32.42 10.34
N GLY A 387 25.81 32.40 11.67
CA GLY A 387 24.61 32.66 12.45
C GLY A 387 23.47 31.69 12.11
N TYR A 388 23.80 30.41 11.87
CA TYR A 388 22.85 29.32 11.60
C TYR A 388 22.35 28.62 12.86
N ILE A 389 23.18 28.64 13.90
CA ILE A 389 22.85 28.20 15.25
C ILE A 389 22.85 29.40 16.19
N ALA A 390 22.14 29.30 17.30
CA ALA A 390 21.98 30.41 18.21
C ALA A 390 23.29 30.70 18.97
N PRO A 391 23.64 31.97 19.27
CA PRO A 391 24.90 32.35 19.90
C PRO A 391 25.16 31.66 21.25
N GLU A 392 24.09 31.32 21.98
CA GLU A 392 24.11 30.59 23.24
C GLU A 392 24.43 29.10 23.10
N THR A 393 24.44 28.56 21.87
CA THR A 393 24.75 27.15 21.61
C THR A 393 26.25 26.93 21.82
N SER A 394 26.62 26.27 22.92
CA SER A 394 28.01 25.86 23.16
C SER A 394 28.41 24.69 22.25
N PHE A 395 29.72 24.49 22.05
CA PHE A 395 30.22 23.32 21.34
C PHE A 395 29.79 22.00 22.00
N SER A 396 29.72 21.96 23.34
CA SER A 396 29.28 20.76 24.07
C SER A 396 27.83 20.38 23.74
N ILE A 397 26.93 21.35 23.64
CA ILE A 397 25.53 21.12 23.20
C ILE A 397 25.52 20.59 21.77
N PHE A 398 26.32 21.18 20.88
CA PHE A 398 26.42 20.74 19.50
C PHE A 398 27.01 19.33 19.37
N GLU A 399 28.08 19.01 20.10
CA GLU A 399 28.71 17.69 20.10
C GLU A 399 27.74 16.61 20.58
N GLY A 400 26.87 16.95 21.54
CA GLY A 400 25.82 16.06 22.05
C GLY A 400 24.90 15.50 20.96
N ILE A 401 24.73 16.18 19.81
CA ILE A 401 23.92 15.65 18.69
C ILE A 401 24.54 14.41 18.03
N PHE A 402 25.76 14.02 18.41
CA PHE A 402 26.46 12.84 17.90
C PHE A 402 26.60 11.70 18.93
N ASP A 403 26.25 11.93 20.20
CA ASP A 403 26.44 10.96 21.29
C ASP A 403 25.26 11.03 22.28
N GLU A 404 24.48 9.95 22.37
CA GLU A 404 23.30 9.88 23.25
C GLU A 404 23.65 10.11 24.73
N THR A 405 24.86 9.75 25.16
CA THR A 405 25.28 9.90 26.56
C THR A 405 25.68 11.34 26.90
N LYS A 406 26.04 12.13 25.88
CA LYS A 406 26.38 13.56 26.01
C LYS A 406 25.23 14.48 25.60
N PHE A 407 24.16 13.94 25.02
CA PHE A 407 23.03 14.73 24.56
C PHE A 407 22.25 15.32 25.76
N THR A 408 22.36 16.64 25.94
CA THR A 408 21.66 17.37 26.99
C THR A 408 20.39 18.02 26.47
N GLU A 409 20.49 18.76 25.37
CA GLU A 409 19.39 19.52 24.79
C GLU A 409 19.54 19.69 23.26
N PRO A 410 18.45 20.01 22.54
CA PRO A 410 18.51 20.26 21.09
C PRO A 410 19.26 21.56 20.75
N VAL A 411 20.01 21.54 19.65
CA VAL A 411 20.65 22.73 19.07
C VAL A 411 19.58 23.68 18.50
N GLN A 412 19.61 24.94 18.92
CA GLN A 412 18.70 25.95 18.42
C GLN A 412 19.17 26.47 17.05
N TRP A 413 18.45 26.08 16.00
CA TRP A 413 18.66 26.51 14.62
C TRP A 413 17.92 27.82 14.34
N THR A 414 18.62 28.83 13.82
CA THR A 414 18.09 30.20 13.70
C THR A 414 17.53 30.54 12.33
N LYS A 415 17.84 29.74 11.29
CA LYS A 415 17.34 29.98 9.92
C LYS A 415 16.06 29.19 9.62
N SER A 416 15.63 29.22 8.36
CA SER A 416 14.44 28.49 7.91
C SER A 416 14.60 26.97 8.05
N GLN A 417 13.46 26.27 8.16
CA GLN A 417 13.45 24.80 8.14
C GLN A 417 13.98 24.22 6.82
N ALA A 418 13.80 24.94 5.71
CA ALA A 418 14.30 24.49 4.42
C ALA A 418 15.84 24.44 4.40
N GLN A 419 16.49 25.41 5.06
CA GLN A 419 17.94 25.44 5.23
C GLN A 419 18.45 24.36 6.19
N LEU A 420 17.78 24.15 7.33
CA LEU A 420 18.11 23.05 8.25
C LEU A 420 18.00 21.68 7.54
N MET A 421 16.90 21.47 6.83
CA MET A 421 16.65 20.26 6.04
C MET A 421 17.74 20.03 5.00
N TYR A 422 18.14 21.08 4.28
CA TYR A 422 19.19 21.03 3.27
C TYR A 422 20.54 20.67 3.88
N PHE A 423 20.96 21.38 4.94
CA PHE A 423 22.20 21.11 5.67
C PHE A 423 22.27 19.67 6.21
N VAL A 424 21.23 19.22 6.92
CA VAL A 424 21.17 17.86 7.49
C VAL A 424 21.26 16.77 6.41
N GLN A 425 20.69 17.01 5.23
CA GLN A 425 20.80 16.07 4.12
C GLN A 425 22.22 15.98 3.57
N LEU A 426 22.90 17.11 3.40
CA LEU A 426 24.26 17.12 2.89
C LEU A 426 25.25 16.56 3.91
N ALA A 427 25.20 17.06 5.15
CA ALA A 427 26.17 16.73 6.17
C ALA A 427 25.98 15.33 6.77
N PHE A 428 24.74 14.88 6.99
CA PHE A 428 24.49 13.70 7.83
C PHE A 428 23.85 12.52 7.12
N LYS A 429 23.21 12.70 5.95
CA LYS A 429 22.47 11.62 5.29
C LYS A 429 23.35 10.42 4.92
N ALA A 430 24.57 10.71 4.44
CA ALA A 430 25.52 9.69 4.05
C ALA A 430 25.81 8.76 5.22
N ASP A 431 26.06 9.31 6.41
CA ASP A 431 26.35 8.60 7.65
C ASP A 431 25.10 8.02 8.34
N ASN A 432 23.94 8.60 8.07
CA ASN A 432 22.66 8.29 8.71
C ASN A 432 21.59 7.93 7.67
N PRO A 433 21.70 6.76 7.01
CA PRO A 433 20.76 6.38 5.95
C PRO A 433 19.32 6.22 6.44
N PHE A 434 19.13 5.94 7.74
CA PHE A 434 17.82 5.79 8.37
C PHE A 434 17.53 6.89 9.38
N ASP A 435 16.24 7.19 9.52
CA ASP A 435 15.70 8.02 10.60
C ASP A 435 16.34 9.43 10.72
N VAL A 436 17.05 9.90 9.67
CA VAL A 436 17.71 11.22 9.61
C VAL A 436 16.78 12.36 10.01
N TRP A 437 15.51 12.31 9.60
CA TRP A 437 14.51 13.31 9.95
C TRP A 437 13.98 13.17 11.37
N ARG A 438 14.00 11.96 11.92
CA ARG A 438 13.65 11.75 13.33
C ARG A 438 14.76 12.27 14.24
N LYS A 439 16.02 11.99 13.89
CA LYS A 439 17.21 12.55 14.52
C LYS A 439 17.21 14.07 14.45
N CYS A 440 16.92 14.63 13.27
CA CYS A 440 16.79 16.08 13.10
C CYS A 440 15.78 16.70 14.06
N VAL A 441 14.58 16.12 14.19
CA VAL A 441 13.54 16.62 15.11
C VAL A 441 13.94 16.50 16.59
N HIS A 442 14.81 15.55 16.93
CA HIS A 442 15.28 15.36 18.29
C HIS A 442 16.49 16.27 18.62
N CYS A 443 17.40 16.43 17.67
CA CYS A 443 18.65 17.17 17.84
C CYS A 443 18.53 18.68 17.59
N PHE A 444 17.46 19.14 16.93
CA PHE A 444 17.29 20.56 16.57
C PHE A 444 15.92 21.12 16.97
N CYS A 445 15.90 22.40 17.33
CA CYS A 445 14.69 23.20 17.54
C CYS A 445 14.86 24.58 16.86
N PHE A 446 13.76 25.32 16.69
CA PHE A 446 13.75 26.71 16.25
C PHE A 446 13.62 27.66 17.46
N PRO A 447 13.84 28.98 17.30
CA PRO A 447 13.67 29.95 18.38
C PRO A 447 12.31 29.80 19.07
N GLY A 448 12.31 29.80 20.41
CA GLY A 448 11.12 29.51 21.22
C GLY A 448 10.83 28.02 21.40
N GLY A 449 11.75 27.12 21.02
CA GLY A 449 11.65 25.67 21.28
C GLY A 449 10.77 24.90 20.30
N ALA A 450 10.33 25.52 19.20
CA ALA A 450 9.48 24.86 18.22
C ALA A 450 10.22 23.73 17.49
N LYS A 451 9.59 22.55 17.35
CA LYS A 451 10.20 21.38 16.72
C LYS A 451 10.06 21.39 15.19
N PRO A 452 11.06 20.88 14.45
CA PRO A 452 10.92 20.69 13.00
C PRO A 452 9.76 19.77 12.63
N ASN A 453 9.08 20.10 11.53
CA ASN A 453 7.99 19.30 10.98
C ASN A 453 8.55 18.19 10.07
N ARG A 454 8.59 16.96 10.61
CA ARG A 454 9.07 15.75 9.91
C ARG A 454 8.41 15.50 8.56
N GLY A 455 7.10 15.70 8.45
CA GLY A 455 6.33 15.40 7.24
C GLY A 455 6.75 16.30 6.07
N SER A 456 6.91 17.59 6.36
CA SER A 456 7.29 18.59 5.36
C SER A 456 8.73 18.44 4.83
N MET A 457 9.70 18.07 5.69
CA MET A 457 11.11 17.94 5.29
C MET A 457 11.36 16.91 4.17
N ASN A 458 10.67 15.76 4.21
CA ASN A 458 10.87 14.74 3.18
C ASN A 458 10.32 15.17 1.81
N SER A 459 9.14 15.81 1.79
CA SER A 459 8.52 16.30 0.56
C SER A 459 9.27 17.50 -0.02
N ASN A 460 9.72 18.42 0.84
CA ASN A 460 10.41 19.64 0.42
C ASN A 460 11.81 19.33 -0.15
N PHE A 461 12.56 18.40 0.45
CA PHE A 461 13.87 18.02 -0.10
C PHE A 461 13.74 17.34 -1.48
N ARG A 462 12.72 16.51 -1.68
CA ARG A 462 12.42 15.93 -3.00
C ARG A 462 12.14 17.00 -4.04
N SER A 463 11.44 18.08 -3.65
CA SER A 463 11.17 19.23 -4.52
C SER A 463 12.46 19.96 -4.92
N ILE A 464 13.37 20.23 -3.97
CA ILE A 464 14.70 20.84 -4.25
C ILE A 464 15.48 19.98 -5.25
N LYS A 465 15.55 18.66 -5.02
CA LYS A 465 16.24 17.73 -5.92
C LYS A 465 15.61 17.69 -7.32
N LYS A 466 14.27 17.62 -7.41
CA LYS A 466 13.56 17.58 -8.69
C LYS A 466 13.76 18.86 -9.51
N LYS A 467 13.88 20.00 -8.84
CA LYS A 467 14.12 21.31 -9.47
C LYS A 467 15.60 21.57 -9.81
N GLY A 468 16.50 20.63 -9.55
CA GLY A 468 17.93 20.79 -9.82
C GLY A 468 18.63 21.85 -8.95
N LEU A 469 18.04 22.22 -7.82
CA LEU A 469 18.53 23.32 -6.96
C LEU A 469 19.60 22.87 -5.96
N LEU A 470 20.07 21.61 -6.04
CA LEU A 470 21.01 21.08 -5.05
C LEU A 470 22.31 21.85 -4.95
N ASP A 471 22.76 22.50 -6.03
CA ASP A 471 24.04 23.22 -6.05
C ASP A 471 23.91 24.71 -5.72
N THR A 472 22.69 25.25 -5.79
CA THR A 472 22.42 26.70 -5.75
C THR A 472 21.48 27.11 -4.62
N PHE A 473 20.88 26.15 -3.89
CA PHE A 473 19.89 26.44 -2.85
C PHE A 473 20.45 27.28 -1.69
N ASP A 474 21.63 26.90 -1.18
CA ASP A 474 22.36 27.66 -0.16
C ASP A 474 23.85 27.30 -0.28
N ILE A 475 24.61 28.18 -0.95
CA ILE A 475 26.01 27.93 -1.31
C ILE A 475 26.87 27.78 -0.05
N GLU A 476 26.58 28.57 0.97
CA GLU A 476 27.36 28.61 2.20
C GLU A 476 27.11 27.36 3.05
N LEU A 477 25.85 26.96 3.25
CA LEU A 477 25.56 25.69 3.93
C LEU A 477 26.10 24.48 3.18
N LYS A 478 26.10 24.52 1.84
CA LYS A 478 26.74 23.47 1.04
C LYS A 478 28.24 23.44 1.26
N ARG A 479 28.91 24.60 1.31
CA ARG A 479 30.34 24.70 1.63
C ARG A 479 30.65 24.10 2.99
N ILE A 480 29.90 24.47 4.03
CA ILE A 480 30.06 23.94 5.40
C ILE A 480 29.88 22.43 5.43
N ALA A 481 28.80 21.91 4.83
CA ALA A 481 28.53 20.48 4.78
C ALA A 481 29.59 19.71 3.95
N ASN A 482 30.08 20.28 2.86
CA ASN A 482 31.14 19.70 2.04
C ASN A 482 32.48 19.68 2.79
N ASN A 483 32.84 20.75 3.49
CA ASN A 483 34.06 20.79 4.33
C ASN A 483 34.02 19.73 5.43
N TYR A 484 32.83 19.49 6.00
CA TYR A 484 32.64 18.44 6.98
C TYR A 484 32.73 17.04 6.36
N THR A 485 32.23 16.84 5.14
CA THR A 485 32.12 15.52 4.49
C THR A 485 33.35 15.11 3.69
N CYS A 486 34.07 16.03 3.05
CA CYS A 486 35.32 15.77 2.34
C CYS A 486 36.37 15.19 3.31
N LYS A 487 37.11 14.18 2.85
CA LYS A 487 38.40 13.84 3.43
C LYS A 487 39.40 14.80 2.78
N ASP A 488 40.21 15.50 3.55
CA ASP A 488 41.37 16.19 2.98
C ASP A 488 42.18 15.11 2.22
N MET A 489 42.20 15.18 0.89
CA MET A 489 43.25 14.52 0.14
C MET A 489 44.47 15.40 0.36
N ASP A 490 45.47 14.87 1.06
CA ASP A 490 46.81 15.46 1.11
C ASP A 490 47.21 15.83 -0.33
N VAL A 491 47.35 17.13 -0.56
CA VAL A 491 47.86 17.67 -1.82
C VAL A 491 49.35 17.33 -1.85
N PRO A 492 49.85 16.55 -2.83
CA PRO A 492 51.28 16.34 -2.96
C PRO A 492 51.96 17.66 -3.33
N ASP A 493 53.06 17.94 -2.63
CA ASP A 493 53.95 19.08 -2.80
C ASP A 493 54.17 19.47 -4.26
N GLN A 494 53.92 20.73 -4.58
CA GLN A 494 54.30 21.33 -5.86
C GLN A 494 55.81 21.56 -5.89
N THR A 495 56.58 20.52 -6.23
CA THR A 495 57.96 20.68 -6.70
C THR A 495 58.30 19.65 -7.78
N GLY A 496 58.63 20.12 -8.97
CA GLY A 496 59.13 19.32 -10.10
C GLY A 496 58.47 19.75 -11.42
N ALA A 497 58.87 20.88 -12.01
CA ALA A 497 59.95 20.97 -13.00
C ALA A 497 59.76 20.03 -14.22
N PHE A 498 59.55 20.68 -15.37
CA PHE A 498 59.57 20.19 -16.76
C PHE A 498 60.35 18.89 -17.03
N ILE A 499 59.80 18.05 -17.92
CA ILE A 499 60.46 17.59 -19.15
C ILE A 499 59.37 17.19 -20.18
N PHE A 500 59.45 17.81 -21.35
CA PHE A 500 58.74 17.48 -22.59
C PHE A 500 59.40 16.27 -23.29
N SER A 501 58.72 15.73 -24.30
CA SER A 501 59.16 14.71 -25.30
C SER A 501 58.77 13.28 -24.93
N ASN A 502 58.25 12.41 -25.81
CA ASN A 502 58.06 12.45 -27.26
C ASN A 502 57.21 11.23 -27.67
N LEU A 503 56.50 11.33 -28.81
CA LEU A 503 56.23 10.26 -29.82
C LEU A 503 55.51 8.98 -29.35
N THR A 504 54.52 8.35 -29.99
CA THR A 504 53.58 8.50 -31.13
C THR A 504 52.78 7.16 -31.13
N PRO A 505 51.65 7.03 -31.84
CA PRO A 505 50.74 5.91 -31.68
C PRO A 505 51.11 4.69 -32.54
N ASN A 506 50.77 3.50 -32.04
CA ASN A 506 50.23 2.38 -32.80
C ASN A 506 49.29 1.57 -31.90
#